data_AF-A0A521UZX6-F1
#
_entry.id   AF-A0A521UZX6-F1
#
_cell.length_a   1.000
_cell.length_b   1.000
_cell.length_c   1.000
_cell.angle_alpha   90.00
_cell.angle_beta   90.00
_cell.angle_gamma   90.00
#
_symmetry.space_group_name_H-M   'P 1'
#
loop_
_entity.id
_entity.type
_entity.pdbx_description
1 polymer ?
#
loop_
_entity_poly.entity_id
_entity_poly.type
_entity_poly.pdbx_seq_one_letter_code
_entity_poly.pdbx_strand_id
1 'polypeptide(L)'
;AHERRSFGKALIEHQAVNFRLADMATRIEAGRQLYLHAARLRDAGAPCLKEASMAKLFASEMAEKVCSDAIQIHGGYGYVADFPVERIWRDVRVTQIYEGASDIQRLVIGRALAGG
;
A
#
# COMPACT_ATOMS: atom_id res chain seq x y z
N ALA A 1 5.91 3.88 16.68
CA ALA A 1 4.90 3.40 17.65
C ALA A 1 5.50 2.91 18.98
N HIS A 2 6.77 2.49 19.03
CA HIS A 2 7.43 2.04 20.27
C HIS A 2 7.88 3.19 21.18
N GLU A 3 8.28 4.33 20.61
CA GLU A 3 8.87 5.46 21.36
C GLU A 3 7.82 6.33 22.06
N ARG A 4 6.74 6.69 21.35
CA ARG A 4 5.70 7.56 21.90
C ARG A 4 4.87 6.79 22.94
N ARG A 5 4.66 7.42 24.10
CA ARG A 5 3.79 6.92 25.17
C ARG A 5 2.56 7.80 25.34
N SER A 6 1.43 7.19 25.67
CA SER A 6 0.20 7.87 26.11
C SER A 6 -0.56 6.97 27.08
N PHE A 7 -1.24 7.57 28.05
CA PHE A 7 -1.98 6.83 29.08
C PHE A 7 -1.14 5.72 29.75
N GLY A 8 0.13 6.03 30.06
CA GLY A 8 1.03 5.13 30.80
C GLY A 8 1.74 4.04 29.98
N LYS A 9 1.44 3.86 28.68
CA LYS A 9 2.04 2.79 27.86
C LYS A 9 2.47 3.27 26.47
N ALA A 10 3.32 2.50 25.79
CA ALA A 10 3.73 2.82 24.42
C ALA A 10 2.53 2.75 23.46
N LEU A 11 2.57 3.51 22.37
CA LEU A 11 1.43 3.57 21.46
C LEU A 11 1.05 2.18 20.90
N ILE A 12 2.04 1.34 20.62
CA ILE A 12 1.82 -0.03 20.11
C ILE A 12 1.04 -0.94 21.08
N GLU A 13 1.02 -0.62 22.37
CA GLU A 13 0.30 -1.38 23.40
C GLU A 13 -1.19 -1.00 23.48
N HIS A 14 -1.63 0.01 22.72
CA HIS A 14 -3.05 0.29 22.53
C HIS A 14 -3.59 -0.62 21.43
N GLN A 15 -4.63 -1.40 21.74
CA GLN A 15 -5.20 -2.41 20.85
C GLN A 15 -5.55 -1.84 19.46
N ALA A 16 -6.15 -0.65 19.39
CA ALA A 16 -6.50 -0.01 18.12
C ALA A 16 -5.27 0.32 17.25
N VAL A 17 -4.14 0.69 17.86
CA VAL A 17 -2.88 0.94 17.13
C VAL A 17 -2.28 -0.39 16.69
N ASN A 18 -2.30 -1.40 17.56
CA ASN A 18 -1.80 -2.74 17.23
C ASN A 18 -2.56 -3.36 16.04
N PHE A 19 -3.90 -3.31 16.05
CA PHE A 19 -4.73 -3.79 14.95
C PHE A 19 -4.42 -3.09 13.64
N ARG A 20 -4.29 -1.75 13.66
CA ARG A 20 -3.92 -0.99 12.47
C ARG A 20 -2.55 -1.40 11.92
N LEU A 21 -1.57 -1.61 12.79
CA LEU A 21 -0.24 -2.09 12.38
C LEU A 21 -0.30 -3.51 11.79
N ALA A 22 -1.13 -4.40 12.36
CA ALA A 22 -1.35 -5.74 11.84
C ALA A 22 -1.99 -5.71 10.43
N ASP A 23 -3.00 -4.86 10.22
CA ASP A 23 -3.63 -4.66 8.92
C ASP A 23 -2.64 -4.10 7.89
N MET A 24 -1.85 -3.11 8.27
CA MET A 24 -0.80 -2.53 7.42
C MET A 24 0.22 -3.60 6.99
N ALA A 25 0.72 -4.40 7.93
CA ALA A 25 1.68 -5.46 7.66
C ALA A 25 1.10 -6.53 6.71
N THR A 26 -0.13 -6.96 6.97
CA THR A 26 -0.83 -7.96 6.15
C THR A 26 -1.01 -7.48 4.71
N ARG A 27 -1.41 -6.23 4.53
CA ARG A 27 -1.59 -5.61 3.22
C ARG A 27 -0.26 -5.47 2.46
N ILE A 28 0.82 -5.09 3.14
CA ILE A 28 2.15 -5.02 2.53
C ILE A 28 2.58 -6.41 2.03
N GLU A 29 2.37 -7.44 2.83
CA GLU A 29 2.72 -8.81 2.45
C GLU A 29 1.90 -9.29 1.25
N ALA A 30 0.59 -9.03 1.23
CA ALA A 30 -0.25 -9.33 0.06
C ALA A 30 0.25 -8.63 -1.21
N GLY A 31 0.60 -7.35 -1.13
CA GLY A 31 1.16 -6.59 -2.25
C GLY A 31 2.50 -7.15 -2.72
N ARG A 32 3.34 -7.60 -1.77
CA ARG A 32 4.62 -8.25 -2.06
C ARG A 32 4.43 -9.53 -2.88
N GLN A 33 3.49 -10.37 -2.48
CA GLN A 33 3.22 -11.61 -3.20
C GLN A 33 2.71 -11.36 -4.62
N LEU A 34 1.86 -10.34 -4.83
CA LEU A 34 1.36 -9.99 -6.16
C LEU A 34 2.47 -9.57 -7.13
N TYR A 35 3.35 -8.65 -6.73
CA TYR A 35 4.41 -8.21 -7.64
C TYR A 35 5.45 -9.31 -7.87
N LEU A 36 5.78 -10.10 -6.85
CA LEU A 36 6.70 -11.24 -7.00
C LEU A 36 6.13 -12.33 -7.91
N HIS A 37 4.81 -12.52 -7.90
CA HIS A 37 4.16 -13.45 -8.81
C HIS A 37 4.22 -12.94 -10.27
N ALA A 38 3.88 -11.68 -10.50
CA ALA A 38 3.98 -11.06 -11.83
C ALA A 38 5.42 -11.10 -12.37
N ALA A 39 6.42 -10.84 -11.52
CA ALA A 39 7.84 -10.96 -11.85
C ALA A 39 8.23 -12.38 -12.23
N ARG A 40 7.84 -13.38 -11.42
CA ARG A 40 8.11 -14.81 -11.72
C ARG A 40 7.53 -15.24 -13.06
N LEU A 41 6.32 -14.80 -13.41
CA LEU A 41 5.73 -15.09 -14.71
C LEU A 41 6.51 -14.40 -15.85
N ARG A 42 6.93 -13.14 -15.64
CA ARG A 42 7.75 -12.42 -16.62
C ARG A 42 9.08 -13.13 -16.87
N ASP A 43 9.78 -13.54 -15.83
CA ASP A 43 11.07 -14.25 -15.92
C ASP A 43 10.92 -15.60 -16.61
N ALA A 44 9.79 -16.28 -16.44
CA ALA A 44 9.47 -17.53 -17.12
C ALA A 44 9.00 -17.34 -18.58
N GLY A 45 8.95 -16.11 -19.09
CA GLY A 45 8.42 -15.80 -20.44
C GLY A 45 6.92 -16.02 -20.59
N ALA A 46 6.19 -16.20 -19.48
CA ALA A 46 4.75 -16.39 -19.50
C ALA A 46 3.98 -15.06 -19.68
N PRO A 47 2.77 -15.09 -20.26
CA PRO A 47 1.88 -13.94 -20.22
C PRO A 47 1.61 -13.51 -18.78
N CYS A 48 1.80 -12.22 -18.48
CA CYS A 48 1.59 -11.71 -17.12
C CYS A 48 1.02 -10.28 -17.06
N LEU A 49 0.44 -9.80 -18.16
CA LEU A 49 -0.11 -8.43 -18.21
C LEU A 49 -1.21 -8.22 -17.17
N LYS A 50 -2.10 -9.21 -17.00
CA LYS A 50 -3.16 -9.18 -15.99
C LYS A 50 -2.57 -9.14 -14.58
N GLU A 51 -1.60 -9.99 -14.28
CA GLU A 51 -0.95 -10.09 -12.96
C GLU A 51 -0.15 -8.82 -12.63
N ALA A 52 0.54 -8.25 -13.62
CA ALA A 52 1.25 -6.97 -13.47
C ALA A 52 0.26 -5.82 -13.18
N SER A 53 -0.87 -5.75 -13.89
CA SER A 53 -1.92 -4.76 -13.61
C SER A 53 -2.56 -4.95 -12.24
N MET A 54 -2.82 -6.19 -11.81
CA MET A 54 -3.31 -6.50 -10.45
C MET A 54 -2.30 -6.04 -9.39
N ALA A 55 -1.01 -6.33 -9.59
CA ALA A 55 0.05 -5.92 -8.68
C ALA A 55 0.16 -4.40 -8.57
N LYS A 56 0.18 -3.67 -9.69
CA LYS A 56 0.26 -2.20 -9.69
C LYS A 56 -0.95 -1.58 -9.01
N LEU A 57 -2.15 -2.03 -9.36
CA LEU A 57 -3.39 -1.55 -8.78
C LEU A 57 -3.40 -1.74 -7.26
N PHE A 58 -3.17 -2.97 -6.81
CA PHE A 58 -3.22 -3.29 -5.40
C PHE A 58 -2.13 -2.56 -4.62
N ALA A 59 -0.88 -2.58 -5.10
CA ALA A 59 0.24 -2.02 -4.35
C ALA A 59 0.13 -0.50 -4.20
N SER A 60 -0.32 0.23 -5.23
CA SER A 60 -0.47 1.69 -5.18
C SER A 60 -1.62 2.14 -4.27
N GLU A 61 -2.77 1.45 -4.29
CA GLU A 61 -3.90 1.74 -3.38
C GLU A 61 -3.60 1.33 -1.94
N MET A 62 -2.91 0.20 -1.76
CA MET A 62 -2.44 -0.25 -0.46
C MET A 62 -1.42 0.73 0.15
N ALA A 63 -0.43 1.18 -0.63
CA ALA A 63 0.63 2.07 -0.14
C ALA A 63 0.06 3.39 0.38
N GLU A 64 -0.88 3.99 -0.34
CA GLU A 64 -1.58 5.20 0.11
C GLU A 64 -2.32 4.96 1.43
N LYS A 65 -3.08 3.86 1.54
CA LYS A 65 -3.80 3.52 2.77
C LYS A 65 -2.86 3.31 3.96
N VAL A 66 -1.76 2.59 3.75
CA VAL A 66 -0.73 2.35 4.78
C VAL A 66 -0.10 3.67 5.23
N CYS A 67 0.22 4.58 4.31
CA CYS A 67 0.78 5.88 4.67
C CYS A 67 -0.24 6.75 5.42
N SER A 68 -1.51 6.73 5.00
CA SER A 68 -2.60 7.44 5.69
C SER A 68 -2.81 6.90 7.12
N ASP A 69 -2.75 5.58 7.30
CA ASP A 69 -2.78 4.95 8.62
C ASP A 69 -1.57 5.32 9.48
N ALA A 70 -0.39 5.41 8.86
CA ALA A 70 0.81 5.85 9.56
C ALA A 70 0.67 7.30 10.05
N ILE A 71 0.12 8.22 9.26
CA ILE A 71 -0.21 9.58 9.69
C ILE A 71 -1.12 9.54 10.92
N GLN A 72 -2.18 8.74 10.90
CA GLN A 72 -3.11 8.62 12.02
C GLN A 72 -2.45 8.11 13.30
N ILE A 73 -1.49 7.17 13.20
CA ILE A 73 -0.72 6.66 14.36
C ILE A 73 0.19 7.75 14.93
N HIS A 74 0.76 8.62 14.08
CA HIS A 74 1.57 9.76 14.52
C HIS A 74 0.72 10.93 15.07
N GLY A 75 -0.59 10.92 14.83
CA GLY A 75 -1.49 12.01 15.23
C GLY A 75 -1.12 13.32 14.52
N GLY A 76 -1.15 14.45 15.24
CA GLY A 76 -0.79 15.75 14.67
C GLY A 76 0.64 15.81 14.11
N TYR A 77 1.58 15.06 14.71
CA TYR A 77 2.95 14.95 14.19
C TYR A 77 3.03 14.25 12.84
N GLY A 78 2.02 13.45 12.48
CA GLY A 78 1.96 12.84 11.16
C GLY A 78 1.57 13.81 10.06
N TYR A 79 1.08 15.01 10.40
CA TYR A 79 0.57 15.99 9.45
C TYR A 79 1.54 17.15 9.19
N VAL A 80 2.53 17.34 10.06
CA VAL A 80 3.52 18.42 9.95
C VAL A 80 4.79 17.94 9.26
N ALA A 81 5.45 18.83 8.55
CA ALA A 81 6.65 18.54 7.76
C ALA A 81 7.89 18.18 8.61
N ASP A 82 7.83 18.35 9.94
CA ASP A 82 8.89 17.94 10.87
C ASP A 82 9.09 16.41 10.90
N PHE A 83 8.08 15.64 10.48
CA PHE A 83 8.14 14.19 10.40
C PHE A 83 7.93 13.73 8.95
N PRO A 84 8.69 12.72 8.47
CA PRO A 84 8.72 12.37 7.05
C PRO A 84 7.43 11.73 6.53
N VAL A 85 6.51 11.32 7.39
CA VAL A 85 5.34 10.50 7.01
C VAL A 85 4.36 11.23 6.10
N GLU A 86 4.16 12.55 6.28
CA GLU A 86 3.30 13.36 5.41
C GLU A 86 3.84 13.38 3.97
N ARG A 87 5.17 13.52 3.83
CA ARG A 87 5.85 13.55 2.54
C ARG A 87 5.73 12.19 1.85
N ILE A 88 5.95 11.11 2.60
CA ILE A 88 5.81 9.75 2.06
C ILE A 88 4.38 9.54 1.55
N TRP A 89 3.35 9.98 2.29
CA TRP A 89 1.96 9.89 1.83
C TRP A 89 1.73 10.65 0.51
N ARG A 90 2.26 11.87 0.38
CA ARG A 90 2.19 12.63 -0.88
C ARG A 90 2.90 11.92 -2.03
N ASP A 91 4.08 11.37 -1.76
CA ASP A 91 4.91 10.68 -2.75
C ASP A 91 4.19 9.42 -3.26
N VAL A 92 3.57 8.62 -2.38
CA VAL A 92 2.85 7.41 -2.82
C VAL A 92 1.54 7.72 -3.52
N ARG A 93 0.89 8.87 -3.25
CA ARG A 93 -0.40 9.22 -3.88
C ARG A 93 -0.31 9.26 -5.40
N VAL A 94 0.81 9.74 -5.94
CA VAL A 94 0.99 9.88 -7.39
C VAL A 94 1.06 8.52 -8.10
N THR A 95 1.44 7.45 -7.39
CA THR A 95 1.55 6.08 -7.96
C THR A 95 0.21 5.51 -8.44
N GLN A 96 -0.92 6.06 -7.96
CA GLN A 96 -2.25 5.69 -8.45
C GLN A 96 -2.62 6.39 -9.77
N ILE A 97 -1.81 7.34 -10.25
CA ILE A 97 -2.11 8.22 -11.38
C ILE A 97 -1.21 7.91 -12.58
N TYR A 98 0.12 7.91 -12.39
CA TYR A 98 1.05 7.66 -13.49
C TYR A 98 1.18 6.16 -13.82
N GLU A 99 1.77 5.86 -14.98
CA GLU A 99 1.91 4.49 -15.53
C GLU A 99 0.58 3.73 -15.61
N GLY A 100 -0.47 4.48 -15.98
CA GLY A 100 -1.85 4.00 -16.05
C GLY A 100 -2.54 4.12 -14.71
N ALA A 101 -3.49 5.06 -14.62
CA ALA A 101 -4.30 5.30 -13.43
C ALA A 101 -5.02 4.01 -12.95
N SER A 102 -5.44 3.96 -11.68
CA SER A 102 -6.11 2.77 -11.12
C SER A 102 -7.26 2.24 -12.01
N ASP A 103 -8.05 3.12 -12.61
CA ASP A 103 -9.16 2.72 -13.49
C ASP A 103 -8.69 2.10 -14.81
N ILE A 104 -7.54 2.55 -15.32
CA ILE A 104 -6.89 1.93 -16.48
C ILE A 104 -6.42 0.52 -16.13
N GLN A 105 -5.85 0.31 -14.95
CA GLN A 105 -5.47 -1.04 -14.50
C GLN A 105 -6.69 -1.96 -14.36
N ARG A 106 -7.79 -1.45 -13.78
CA ARG A 106 -9.06 -2.19 -13.70
C ARG A 106 -9.59 -2.57 -15.08
N LEU A 107 -9.48 -1.67 -16.06
CA LEU A 107 -9.89 -1.92 -17.43
C LEU A 107 -9.03 -3.00 -18.11
N VAL A 108 -7.71 -3.00 -17.90
CA VAL A 108 -6.83 -4.08 -18.40
C VAL A 108 -7.20 -5.43 -17.77
N ILE A 109 -7.41 -5.45 -16.44
CA ILE A 109 -7.83 -6.65 -15.72
C ILE A 109 -9.20 -7.14 -16.25
N GLY A 110 -10.17 -6.24 -16.39
CA GLY A 110 -11.51 -6.56 -16.86
C GLY A 110 -11.52 -7.16 -18.27
N ARG A 111 -10.71 -6.61 -19.18
CA ARG A 111 -10.54 -7.16 -20.54
C ARG A 111 -9.96 -8.58 -20.51
N ALA A 112 -8.94 -8.83 -19.69
CA ALA A 112 -8.36 -10.15 -19.54
C ALA A 112 -9.36 -11.19 -18.96
N LEU A 113 -10.28 -10.76 -18.09
CA LEU A 113 -11.32 -11.62 -17.53
C LEU A 113 -12.47 -11.88 -18.52
N ALA A 114 -12.78 -10.93 -19.39
CA ALA A 114 -13.84 -11.04 -20.39
C ALA A 114 -13.46 -11.91 -21.61
N GLY A 115 -12.29 -12.57 -21.59
CA GLY A 115 -11.82 -13.41 -22.69
C GLY A 115 -11.22 -12.62 -23.85
N GLY A 116 -10.56 -11.49 -23.55
CA GLY A 116 -9.71 -10.81 -24.54
C GLY A 116 -8.71 -11.73 -25.20
#